data_AF-A0A7R9MFT8-F1
#
_entry.id   AF-A0A7R9MFT8-F1
#
_cell.length_a   1.000
_cell.length_b   1.000
_cell.length_c   1.000
_cell.angle_alpha   90.00
_cell.angle_beta   90.00
_cell.angle_gamma   90.00
#
_symmetry.space_group_name_H-M   'P 1'
#
loop_
_entity.id
_entity.type
_entity.pdbx_description
1 polymer ?
#
loop_
_entity_poly.entity_id
_entity_poly.type
_entity_poly.pdbx_seq_one_letter_code
_entity_poly.pdbx_strand_id
1 'polypeptide(L)' 'AEKIVFNIEARLNGIPARNEKNLPKGVPLSVEGQVDSIIKEATDVNNLGVMYVGWTAYL' A
#
# COMPACT_ATOMS: atom_id res chain seq x y z
N ALA A 1 11.53 7.90 -15.37
CA ALA A 1 12.39 7.30 -14.33
C ALA A 1 12.27 8.03 -13.00
N GLU A 2 12.40 9.36 -12.97
CA GLU A 2 12.37 10.19 -11.74
C GLU A 2 11.17 9.93 -10.81
N LYS A 3 9.95 9.84 -11.36
CA LYS A 3 8.74 9.54 -10.58
C LYS A 3 8.80 8.18 -9.85
N ILE A 4 9.45 7.18 -10.47
CA ILE A 4 9.58 5.84 -9.88
C ILE A 4 10.55 5.89 -8.70
N VAL A 5 11.69 6.58 -8.86
CA VAL A 5 12.67 6.78 -7.80
C VAL A 5 12.02 7.47 -6.60
N PHE A 6 11.32 8.58 -6.82
CA PHE A 6 10.60 9.29 -5.77
C PHE A 6 9.58 8.40 -5.04
N ASN A 7 8.83 7.58 -5.77
CA ASN A 7 7.84 6.68 -5.17
C ASN A 7 8.49 5.56 -4.34
N ILE A 8 9.65 5.07 -4.76
CA ILE A 8 10.42 4.07 -4.01
C ILE A 8 10.92 4.71 -2.71
N GLU A 9 11.53 5.88 -2.79
CA GLU A 9 12.01 6.62 -1.62
C GLU A 9 10.88 6.95 -0.63
N ALA A 10 9.71 7.37 -1.12
CA ALA A 10 8.56 7.61 -0.27
C ALA A 10 8.12 6.35 0.51
N ARG A 11 8.05 5.20 -0.18
CA ARG A 11 7.68 3.92 0.44
C ARG A 11 8.74 3.45 1.45
N LEU A 12 10.02 3.67 1.17
CA LEU A 12 11.11 3.35 2.10
C LEU A 12 11.08 4.23 3.36
N ASN A 13 10.60 5.46 3.26
CA ASN A 13 10.43 6.38 4.39
C ASN A 13 9.08 6.22 5.11
N GLY A 14 8.32 5.14 4.85
CA GLY A 14 7.04 4.89 5.51
C GLY A 14 5.89 5.80 5.04
N ILE A 15 6.05 6.49 3.91
CA ILE A 15 5.01 7.34 3.33
C ILE A 15 4.20 6.50 2.33
N PRO A 16 2.96 6.11 2.65
CA PRO A 16 2.15 5.29 1.77
C PRO A 16 1.79 6.05 0.49
N ALA A 17 1.79 5.34 -0.64
CA ALA A 17 1.46 5.93 -1.94
C ALA A 17 -0.03 6.27 -2.10
N ARG A 18 -0.89 5.63 -1.29
CA ARG A 18 -2.32 5.92 -1.18
C ARG A 18 -2.56 6.66 0.13
N ASN A 19 -3.42 7.67 0.07
CA ASN A 19 -4.03 8.22 1.27
C ASN A 19 -4.86 7.12 1.91
N GLU A 20 -4.38 6.53 2.99
CA GLU A 20 -5.28 6.00 3.99
C GLU A 20 -6.27 7.12 4.30
N LYS A 21 -7.58 6.82 4.24
CA LYS A 21 -8.66 7.81 4.16
C LYS A 21 -8.66 8.86 5.29
N ASN A 22 -7.84 8.67 6.31
CA ASN A 22 -7.75 9.50 7.52
C ASN A 22 -6.35 10.09 7.79
N LEU A 23 -5.33 9.83 6.96
CA LEU A 23 -3.97 10.34 7.20
C LEU A 23 -3.65 11.54 6.30
N PRO A 24 -3.09 12.65 6.85
CA PRO A 24 -2.61 13.74 6.03
C PRO A 24 -1.54 13.26 5.05
N LYS A 25 -1.58 13.73 3.80
CA LYS A 25 -0.57 13.43 2.78
C LYS A 25 0.82 13.73 3.32
N GLY A 26 1.71 12.73 3.29
CA GLY A 26 3.12 12.90 3.63
C GLY A 26 3.47 12.65 5.10
N VAL A 27 2.53 12.20 5.95
CA VAL A 27 2.88 11.73 7.30
C VAL A 27 3.42 10.30 7.19
N PRO A 28 4.65 10.03 7.64
CA PRO A 28 5.21 8.69 7.64
C PRO A 28 4.51 7.84 8.72
N LEU A 29 4.14 6.62 8.35
CA LEU A 29 3.68 5.61 9.29
C LEU A 29 4.84 5.10 10.15
N SER A 30 4.51 4.59 11.35
CA SER A 30 5.47 3.76 12.09
C SER A 30 5.76 2.47 11.31
N VAL A 31 6.86 1.79 11.65
CA VAL A 31 7.21 0.50 11.04
C VAL A 31 6.06 -0.50 11.17
N GLU A 32 5.47 -0.62 12.37
CA GLU A 32 4.32 -1.48 12.63
C GLU A 32 3.09 -1.04 11.83
N GLY A 33 2.80 0.26 11.79
CA GLY A 33 1.65 0.79 11.04
C GLY A 33 1.76 0.54 9.54
N GLN A 34 2.96 0.65 8.97
CA GLN A 34 3.21 0.33 7.56
C GLN A 34 3.00 -1.16 7.28
N VAL A 35 3.46 -2.03 8.18
CA VAL A 35 3.26 -3.49 8.06
C VAL A 35 1.78 -3.85 8.15
N ASP A 36 1.09 -3.37 9.18
CA ASP A 36 -0.35 -3.62 9.38
C ASP A 36 -1.19 -3.11 8.21
N SER A 37 -0.88 -1.90 7.71
CA SER A 37 -1.51 -1.31 6.53
C SER A 37 -1.41 -2.21 5.30
N ILE A 38 -0.20 -2.68 4.97
CA ILE A 38 0.02 -3.55 3.80
C ILE A 38 -0.68 -4.89 3.97
N ILE A 39 -0.68 -5.48 5.17
CA ILE A 39 -1.40 -6.72 5.46
C ILE A 39 -2.89 -6.53 5.22
N LYS A 40 -3.48 -5.44 5.74
CA LYS A 40 -4.90 -5.13 5.54
C LYS A 40 -5.24 -4.90 4.07
N GLU A 41 -4.42 -4.17 3.32
CA GLU A 41 -4.64 -3.97 1.90
C GLU A 41 -4.56 -5.27 1.09
N ALA A 42 -3.60 -6.14 1.41
CA ALA A 42 -3.40 -7.42 0.72
C ALA A 42 -4.48 -8.46 1.04
N THR A 43 -5.14 -8.33 2.19
CA THR A 43 -6.20 -9.26 2.65
C THR A 43 -7.62 -8.71 2.47
N ASP A 44 -7.77 -7.47 1.99
CA ASP A 44 -9.09 -6.87 1.73
C ASP A 44 -9.80 -7.63 0.59
N VAL A 45 -10.93 -8.25 0.91
CA VAL A 45 -11.77 -9.00 -0.02
C VAL A 45 -12.19 -8.16 -1.23
N ASN A 46 -12.37 -6.84 -1.06
CA ASN A 46 -12.69 -5.95 -2.17
C ASN A 46 -11.51 -5.78 -3.12
N ASN A 47 -10.27 -5.73 -2.60
CA ASN A 47 -9.07 -5.69 -3.43
C ASN A 47 -8.84 -7.03 -4.12
N LEU A 48 -8.99 -8.14 -3.39
CA LEU A 48 -8.84 -9.50 -3.92
C LEU A 48 -9.85 -9.80 -5.03
N GLY A 49 -11.11 -9.37 -4.86
CA GLY A 49 -12.18 -9.59 -5.83
C GLY A 49 -12.01 -8.88 -7.17
N VAL A 50 -11.20 -7.82 -7.23
CA VAL A 50 -10.92 -7.07 -8.48
C VAL A 50 -9.58 -7.44 -9.12
N MET A 51 -8.81 -8.36 -8.52
CA MET A 51 -7.54 -8.80 -9.10
C MET A 51 -7.77 -9.58 -10.40
N TYR A 52 -6.76 -9.55 -11.27
CA TYR A 52 -6.75 -10.36 -12.48
C TYR A 52 -6.91 -11.85 -12.14
N VAL A 53 -7.87 -12.53 -12.77
CA VAL A 53 -8.23 -13.93 -12.44
C VAL A 53 -7.05 -14.89 -12.53
N GLY A 54 -6.12 -14.69 -13.48
CA GLY A 54 -4.92 -15.54 -13.62
C GLY A 54 -3.91 -15.39 -12.48
N TRP A 55 -4.04 -14.36 -11.64
CA TRP A 55 -3.28 -14.23 -10.39
C TRP A 55 -3.82 -15.12 -9.27
N THR A 56 -4.98 -15.76 -9.49
CA THR A 56 -5.57 -16.74 -8.58
C THR A 56 -5.70 -16.25 -7.14
N ALA A 57 -6.21 -15.02 -6.95
CA ALA A 57 -6.37 -14.38 -5.63
C ALA A 57 -7.35 -15.10 -4.67
N TYR A 58 -8.03 -16.16 -5.15
CA TYR A 58 -8.97 -16.99 -4.41
C TYR A 58 -8.34 -18.29 -3.85
N LEU A 59 -7.08 -18.58 -4.19
CA LEU A 59 -6.30 -19.71 -3.66
C LEU A 59 -5.51 -19.26 -2.42
#